data_AF-A0A401PNA8-F1
#
_entry.id   AF-A0A401PNA8-F1
#
_cell.length_a   1.000
_cell.length_b   1.000
_cell.length_c   1.000
_cell.angle_alpha   90.00
_cell.angle_beta   90.00
_cell.angle_gamma   90.00
#
_symmetry.space_group_name_H-M   'P 1'
#
loop_
_entity.id
_entity.type
_entity.pdbx_description
1 polymer ?
#
loop_
_entity_poly.entity_id
_entity_poly.type
_entity_poly.pdbx_seq_one_letter_code
_entity_poly.pdbx_strand_id
1 'polypeptide(L)'
;MQIYNELKCIRQHLQRKSVALQEHRRRVQSREQHLANREALLFKHQDALTKLRGVEEEVHAKFQIMKEQHAAEVSQLTNAFKEKIKENKRLKSSFDTLKELNDSLKKQINDVKQQNKKLETQAKKAQNRLENLQRKNELCVVQTFQDNVSTGVKEISLEKREKIQPARRISRPLLNSSFCELFGVLLDWISDGYLYYLTSEDENDVQTSLGPNYLPRKSIQEKCVKILPLITAQIHLMPPGNTKLQLTLVKFIYWALMHIDREGMQKTMITSTMRRLGEELFRGTVTQVVQGNPSESFAETKPKASAFFRSSDLNVRFLSALSILKTITQVDYLAQAFDILLNDLKTDEGKALFLEYRAMQIILCYLKPSSKSLLCSAVDIILQMTMESRYLQHFLQACSSETWFRTCSVLLRNSKLEMQILEKLSIILQKLSKIKSNKKLFELFTIHILIQELHRTTDPEHTFLAINLQSILFNLGITKFTALASSPGNSHSNQ
;
A
#
# COMPACT_ATOMS: atom_id res chain seq x y z
N MET A 1 -3.32 111.55 37.66
CA MET A 1 -3.01 110.22 38.26
C MET A 1 -4.01 109.12 37.83
N GLN A 2 -5.30 109.44 37.64
CA GLN A 2 -6.37 108.48 37.32
C GLN A 2 -6.19 107.77 35.96
N ILE A 3 -5.86 108.52 34.89
CA ILE A 3 -5.64 108.00 33.52
C ILE A 3 -4.50 106.97 33.46
N TYR A 4 -3.41 107.19 34.20
CA TYR A 4 -2.27 106.28 34.24
C TYR A 4 -2.64 104.92 34.87
N ASN A 5 -3.45 104.95 35.93
CA ASN A 5 -3.91 103.73 36.60
C ASN A 5 -4.89 102.94 35.72
N GLU A 6 -5.76 103.63 34.98
CA GLU A 6 -6.66 103.01 34.00
C GLU A 6 -5.89 102.35 32.84
N LEU A 7 -4.92 103.05 32.25
CA LEU A 7 -4.05 102.50 31.21
C LEU A 7 -3.26 101.28 31.69
N LYS A 8 -2.76 101.30 32.94
CA LYS A 8 -2.07 100.16 33.54
C LYS A 8 -3.02 98.97 33.74
N CYS A 9 -4.26 99.21 34.18
CA CYS A 9 -5.28 98.16 34.32
C CYS A 9 -5.67 97.55 32.97
N ILE A 10 -5.86 98.38 31.94
CA ILE A 10 -6.17 97.94 30.58
C ILE A 10 -5.02 97.10 30.01
N ARG A 11 -3.76 97.54 30.17
CA ARG A 11 -2.59 96.79 29.71
C ARG A 11 -2.49 95.42 30.39
N GLN A 12 -2.71 95.33 31.69
CA GLN A 12 -2.73 94.05 32.41
C GLN A 12 -3.86 93.13 31.95
N HIS A 13 -5.05 93.67 31.69
CA HIS A 13 -6.18 92.90 31.17
C HIS A 13 -5.93 92.37 29.75
N LEU A 14 -5.35 93.20 28.88
CA LEU A 14 -4.95 92.79 27.53
C LEU A 14 -3.87 91.71 27.55
N GLN A 15 -2.89 91.82 28.46
CA GLN A 15 -1.85 90.81 28.62
C GLN A 15 -2.43 89.47 29.08
N ARG A 16 -3.36 89.47 30.04
CA ARG A 16 -4.08 88.26 30.48
C ARG A 16 -4.89 87.63 29.33
N LYS A 17 -5.62 88.45 28.57
CA LYS A 17 -6.39 87.97 27.39
C LYS A 17 -5.47 87.41 26.29
N SER A 18 -4.33 88.04 26.03
CA SER A 18 -3.36 87.59 25.04
C SER A 18 -2.81 86.20 25.38
N VAL A 19 -2.43 85.96 26.64
CA VAL A 19 -1.99 84.65 27.13
C VAL A 19 -3.10 83.60 27.02
N ALA A 20 -4.33 83.93 27.43
CA ALA A 20 -5.47 83.03 27.32
C ALA A 20 -5.78 82.64 25.86
N LEU A 21 -5.69 83.59 24.93
CA LEU A 21 -5.87 83.34 23.49
C LEU A 21 -4.76 82.46 22.93
N GLN A 22 -3.51 82.67 23.34
CA GLN A 22 -2.39 81.84 22.92
C GLN A 22 -2.54 80.39 23.39
N GLU A 23 -2.96 80.19 24.64
CA GLU A 23 -3.21 78.85 25.18
C GLU A 23 -4.41 78.17 24.51
N HIS A 24 -5.49 78.92 24.23
CA HIS A 24 -6.61 78.42 23.45
C HIS A 24 -6.17 77.99 22.05
N ARG A 25 -5.37 78.82 21.35
CA ARG A 25 -4.83 78.49 20.02
C ARG A 25 -4.00 77.21 20.05
N ARG A 26 -3.15 77.02 21.06
CA ARG A 26 -2.35 75.80 21.23
C ARG A 26 -3.23 74.56 21.43
N ARG A 27 -4.31 74.68 22.22
CA ARG A 27 -5.28 73.59 22.43
C ARG A 27 -6.02 73.23 21.14
N VAL A 28 -6.45 74.23 20.37
CA VAL A 28 -7.10 74.01 19.07
C VAL A 28 -6.14 73.32 18.10
N GLN A 29 -4.91 73.80 17.97
CA GLN A 29 -3.91 73.21 17.07
C GLN A 29 -3.60 71.74 17.44
N SER A 30 -3.47 71.43 18.74
CA SER A 30 -3.28 70.05 19.19
C SER A 30 -4.48 69.17 18.84
N ARG A 31 -5.71 69.68 19.00
CA ARG A 31 -6.94 68.96 18.63
C ARG A 31 -7.03 68.72 17.13
N GLU A 32 -6.71 69.72 16.31
CA GLU A 32 -6.68 69.60 14.84
C GLU A 32 -5.68 68.54 14.39
N GLN A 33 -4.48 68.52 14.98
CA GLN A 33 -3.48 67.50 14.67
C GLN A 33 -3.95 66.08 15.04
N HIS A 34 -4.61 65.93 16.19
CA HIS A 34 -5.21 64.65 16.59
C HIS A 34 -6.33 64.21 15.65
N LEU A 35 -7.18 65.14 15.18
CA LEU A 35 -8.24 64.85 14.22
C LEU A 35 -7.66 64.43 12.87
N ALA A 36 -6.68 65.17 12.33
CA ALA A 36 -6.02 64.83 11.08
C ALA A 36 -5.37 63.43 11.12
N ASN A 37 -4.72 63.08 12.24
CA ASN A 37 -4.14 61.74 12.42
C ASN A 37 -5.22 60.65 12.45
N ARG A 38 -6.36 60.91 13.10
CA ARG A 38 -7.49 59.98 13.16
C ARG A 38 -8.15 59.80 11.79
N GLU A 39 -8.34 60.87 11.03
CA GLU A 39 -8.87 60.82 9.67
C GLU A 39 -7.96 60.02 8.74
N ALA A 40 -6.64 60.27 8.79
CA ALA A 40 -5.67 59.49 8.01
C ALA A 40 -5.72 57.99 8.34
N LEU A 41 -5.92 57.63 9.61
CA LEU A 41 -6.09 56.23 10.01
C LEU A 41 -7.41 55.63 9.49
N LEU A 42 -8.51 56.39 9.54
CA LEU A 42 -9.78 55.96 8.99
C LEU A 42 -9.71 55.71 7.48
N PHE A 43 -9.01 56.55 6.71
CA PHE A 43 -8.78 56.32 5.28
C PHE A 43 -7.99 55.02 5.02
N LYS A 44 -6.97 54.72 5.84
CA LYS A 44 -6.24 53.44 5.74
C LYS A 44 -7.13 52.23 6.04
N HIS A 45 -8.01 52.33 7.04
CA HIS A 45 -8.96 51.27 7.34
C HIS A 45 -10.00 51.09 6.24
N GLN A 46 -10.49 52.18 5.65
CA GLN A 46 -11.42 52.13 4.52
C GLN A 46 -10.79 51.43 3.31
N ASP A 47 -9.55 51.77 2.94
CA ASP A 47 -8.82 51.10 1.86
C ASP A 47 -8.63 49.59 2.14
N ALA A 48 -8.31 49.23 3.39
CA ALA A 48 -8.21 47.84 3.79
C ALA A 48 -9.54 47.09 3.66
N LEU A 49 -10.67 47.71 4.05
CA LEU A 49 -12.00 47.13 3.90
C LEU A 49 -12.40 46.96 2.44
N THR A 50 -12.08 47.92 1.58
CA THR A 50 -12.32 47.80 0.13
C THR A 50 -11.53 46.64 -0.48
N LYS A 51 -10.27 46.45 -0.07
CA LYS A 51 -9.46 45.29 -0.50
C LYS A 51 -10.02 43.96 0.00
N LEU A 52 -10.47 43.90 1.26
CA LEU A 52 -11.09 42.70 1.82
C LEU A 52 -12.36 42.31 1.07
N ARG A 53 -13.20 43.29 0.71
CA ARG A 53 -14.40 43.05 -0.10
C ARG A 53 -14.06 42.45 -1.47
N GLY A 54 -13.03 42.96 -2.15
CA GLY A 54 -12.60 42.40 -3.43
C GLY A 54 -12.14 40.95 -3.33
N VAL A 55 -11.42 40.60 -2.25
CA VAL A 55 -11.02 39.20 -1.99
C VAL A 55 -12.24 38.31 -1.70
N GLU A 56 -13.21 38.82 -0.93
CA GLU A 56 -14.45 38.08 -0.63
C GLU A 56 -15.26 37.77 -1.91
N GLU A 57 -15.36 38.73 -2.83
CA GLU A 57 -16.00 38.57 -4.13
C GLU A 57 -15.26 37.54 -5.00
N GLU A 58 -13.92 37.58 -5.04
CA GLU A 58 -13.10 36.60 -5.77
C GLU A 58 -13.27 35.18 -5.20
N VAL A 59 -13.32 35.04 -3.88
CA VAL A 59 -13.56 33.76 -3.20
C VAL A 59 -14.95 33.23 -3.54
N HIS A 60 -15.98 34.07 -3.51
CA HIS A 60 -17.34 33.67 -3.91
C HIS A 60 -17.40 33.21 -5.37
N ALA A 61 -16.75 33.93 -6.28
CA ALA A 61 -16.69 33.55 -7.69
C ALA A 61 -16.00 32.20 -7.89
N LYS A 62 -14.84 31.99 -7.24
CA LYS A 62 -14.12 30.70 -7.26
C LYS A 62 -14.95 29.55 -6.70
N PHE A 63 -15.66 29.79 -5.59
CA PHE A 63 -16.52 28.79 -4.97
C PHE A 63 -17.69 28.40 -5.90
N GLN A 64 -18.29 29.37 -6.58
CA GLN A 64 -19.37 29.12 -7.53
C GLN A 64 -18.90 28.29 -8.74
N ILE A 65 -17.74 28.63 -9.32
CA ILE A 65 -17.13 27.85 -10.41
C ILE A 65 -16.84 26.42 -9.96
N MET A 66 -16.23 26.25 -8.78
CA MET A 66 -15.92 24.93 -8.23
C MET A 66 -17.20 24.10 -8.00
N LYS A 67 -18.28 24.74 -7.53
CA LYS A 67 -19.58 24.08 -7.33
C LYS A 67 -20.20 23.61 -8.65
N GLU A 68 -20.12 24.44 -9.70
CA GLU A 68 -20.63 24.11 -11.03
C GLU A 68 -19.81 22.98 -11.70
N GLN A 69 -18.47 23.04 -11.59
CA GLN A 69 -17.59 21.98 -12.05
C GLN A 69 -17.87 20.66 -11.35
N HIS A 70 -18.00 20.68 -10.02
CA HIS A 70 -18.31 19.48 -9.26
C HIS A 70 -19.68 18.89 -9.64
N ALA A 71 -20.70 19.74 -9.84
CA ALA A 71 -22.00 19.28 -10.31
C ALA A 71 -21.94 18.64 -11.71
N ALA A 72 -21.13 19.20 -12.62
CA ALA A 72 -20.90 18.64 -13.94
C ALA A 72 -20.19 17.28 -13.88
N GLU A 73 -19.14 17.15 -13.07
CA GLU A 73 -18.41 15.90 -12.84
C GLU A 73 -19.32 14.80 -12.27
N VAL A 74 -20.13 15.13 -11.26
CA VAL A 74 -21.09 14.19 -10.67
C VAL A 74 -22.10 13.72 -11.71
N SER A 75 -22.60 14.62 -12.56
CA SER A 75 -23.51 14.26 -13.66
C SER A 75 -22.85 13.33 -14.68
N GLN A 76 -21.61 13.62 -15.08
CA GLN A 76 -20.84 12.79 -16.01
C GLN A 76 -20.57 11.39 -15.45
N LEU A 77 -20.10 11.30 -14.20
CA LEU A 77 -19.83 10.03 -13.53
C LEU A 77 -21.11 9.20 -13.35
N THR A 78 -22.22 9.84 -13.00
CA THR A 78 -23.52 9.17 -12.88
C THR A 78 -23.97 8.58 -14.22
N ASN A 79 -23.78 9.31 -15.32
CA ASN A 79 -24.14 8.83 -16.66
C ASN A 79 -23.21 7.69 -17.11
N ALA A 80 -21.90 7.81 -16.89
CA ALA A 80 -20.94 6.75 -17.19
C ALA A 80 -21.25 5.46 -16.41
N PHE A 81 -21.63 5.59 -15.13
CA PHE A 81 -22.05 4.46 -14.31
C PHE A 81 -23.32 3.79 -14.84
N LYS A 82 -24.34 4.57 -15.25
CA LYS A 82 -25.56 4.03 -15.88
C LYS A 82 -25.25 3.25 -17.15
N GLU A 83 -24.35 3.75 -18.00
CA GLU A 83 -23.93 3.03 -19.21
C GLU A 83 -23.17 1.74 -18.89
N LYS A 84 -22.29 1.76 -17.88
CA LYS A 84 -21.60 0.54 -17.42
C LYS A 84 -22.56 -0.50 -16.85
N ILE A 85 -23.63 -0.11 -16.17
CA ILE A 85 -24.68 -1.03 -15.74
C ILE A 85 -25.39 -1.66 -16.95
N LYS A 86 -25.73 -0.88 -17.98
CA LYS A 86 -26.36 -1.40 -19.20
C LYS A 86 -25.46 -2.40 -19.91
N GLU A 87 -24.18 -2.08 -20.05
CA GLU A 87 -23.17 -2.96 -20.64
C GLU A 87 -23.02 -4.26 -19.84
N ASN A 88 -22.98 -4.17 -18.51
CA ASN A 88 -22.89 -5.34 -17.64
C ASN A 88 -24.11 -6.25 -17.78
N LYS A 89 -25.33 -5.69 -17.83
CA LYS A 89 -26.56 -6.46 -18.11
C LYS A 89 -26.49 -7.18 -19.46
N ARG A 90 -25.98 -6.51 -20.51
CA ARG A 90 -25.80 -7.10 -21.85
C ARG A 90 -24.76 -8.23 -21.83
N LEU A 91 -23.65 -8.05 -21.14
CA LEU A 91 -22.62 -9.09 -20.99
C LEU A 91 -23.15 -10.28 -20.21
N LYS A 92 -23.96 -10.04 -19.16
CA LYS A 92 -24.59 -11.10 -18.38
C LYS A 92 -25.54 -11.94 -19.24
N SER A 93 -26.41 -11.30 -20.04
CA SER A 93 -27.28 -12.04 -20.97
C SER A 93 -26.48 -12.82 -22.02
N SER A 94 -25.40 -12.25 -22.55
CA SER A 94 -24.51 -12.96 -23.48
C SER A 94 -23.85 -14.18 -22.84
N PHE A 95 -23.38 -14.05 -21.59
CA PHE A 95 -22.83 -15.17 -20.83
C PHE A 95 -23.87 -16.28 -20.62
N ASP A 96 -25.11 -15.92 -20.29
CA ASP A 96 -26.17 -16.89 -20.08
C ASP A 96 -26.50 -17.66 -21.38
N THR A 97 -26.51 -17.00 -22.55
CA THR A 97 -26.65 -17.69 -23.84
C THR A 97 -25.48 -18.63 -24.16
N LEU A 98 -24.23 -18.23 -23.84
CA LEU A 98 -23.06 -19.09 -24.03
C LEU A 98 -23.10 -20.31 -23.11
N LYS A 99 -23.61 -20.15 -21.89
CA LYS A 99 -23.80 -21.25 -20.95
C LYS A 99 -24.80 -22.27 -21.50
N GLU A 100 -25.95 -21.82 -21.99
CA GLU A 100 -26.96 -22.69 -22.61
C GLU A 100 -26.41 -23.45 -23.82
N LEU A 101 -25.66 -22.77 -24.70
CA LEU A 101 -24.99 -23.41 -25.84
C LEU A 101 -23.97 -24.46 -25.38
N ASN A 102 -23.19 -24.17 -24.33
CA ASN A 102 -22.21 -25.12 -23.80
C ASN A 102 -22.88 -26.37 -23.22
N ASP A 103 -23.99 -26.19 -22.50
CA ASP A 103 -24.76 -27.30 -21.92
C ASP A 103 -25.41 -28.16 -23.02
N SER A 104 -25.88 -27.54 -24.11
CA SER A 104 -26.34 -28.24 -25.32
C SER A 104 -25.22 -29.05 -25.98
N LEU A 105 -24.03 -28.47 -26.15
CA LEU A 105 -22.87 -29.17 -26.72
C LEU A 105 -22.43 -30.35 -25.86
N LYS A 106 -22.40 -30.20 -24.53
CA LYS A 106 -22.11 -31.33 -23.62
C LYS A 106 -23.11 -32.46 -23.79
N LYS A 107 -24.40 -32.16 -23.96
CA LYS A 107 -25.44 -33.16 -24.20
C LYS A 107 -25.18 -33.88 -25.53
N GLN A 108 -24.93 -33.15 -26.61
CA GLN A 108 -24.60 -33.74 -27.92
C GLN A 108 -23.34 -34.62 -27.86
N ILE A 109 -22.29 -34.18 -27.17
CA ILE A 109 -21.07 -34.97 -26.96
C ILE A 109 -21.38 -36.27 -26.22
N ASN A 110 -22.21 -36.23 -25.19
CA ASN A 110 -22.61 -37.42 -24.45
C ASN A 110 -23.43 -38.39 -25.30
N ASP A 111 -24.37 -37.88 -26.11
CA ASP A 111 -25.18 -38.69 -27.02
C ASP A 111 -24.30 -39.39 -28.07
N VAL A 112 -23.36 -38.65 -28.69
CA VAL A 112 -22.38 -39.21 -29.64
C VAL A 112 -21.47 -40.24 -28.95
N LYS A 113 -21.00 -39.96 -27.74
CA LYS A 113 -20.19 -40.91 -26.96
C LYS A 113 -20.96 -42.21 -26.66
N GLN A 114 -22.25 -42.11 -26.37
CA GLN A 114 -23.11 -43.28 -26.14
C GLN A 114 -23.36 -44.07 -27.43
N GLN A 115 -23.55 -43.39 -28.57
CA GLN A 115 -23.64 -44.03 -29.88
C GLN A 115 -22.34 -44.75 -30.25
N ASN A 116 -21.18 -44.12 -30.07
CA ASN A 116 -19.88 -44.75 -30.30
C ASN A 116 -19.71 -46.01 -29.46
N LYS A 117 -20.09 -45.96 -28.16
CA LYS A 117 -20.04 -47.16 -27.30
C LYS A 117 -20.92 -48.29 -27.83
N LYS A 118 -22.12 -47.98 -28.36
CA LYS A 118 -23.00 -48.99 -28.99
C LYS A 118 -22.34 -49.61 -30.22
N LEU A 119 -21.82 -48.77 -31.13
CA LEU A 119 -21.11 -49.23 -32.33
C LEU A 119 -19.89 -50.08 -31.99
N GLU A 120 -19.11 -49.69 -30.98
CA GLU A 120 -17.96 -50.44 -30.49
C GLU A 120 -18.36 -51.82 -29.96
N THR A 121 -19.48 -51.92 -29.21
CA THR A 121 -20.00 -53.24 -28.79
C THR A 121 -20.50 -54.08 -29.96
N GLN A 122 -21.09 -53.48 -30.99
CA GLN A 122 -21.52 -54.19 -32.20
C GLN A 122 -20.31 -54.68 -33.01
N ALA A 123 -19.30 -53.83 -33.18
CA ALA A 123 -18.04 -54.18 -33.84
C ALA A 123 -17.36 -55.34 -33.12
N LYS A 124 -17.27 -55.31 -31.79
CA LYS A 124 -16.71 -56.40 -30.99
C LYS A 124 -17.49 -57.71 -31.14
N LYS A 125 -18.83 -57.66 -31.20
CA LYS A 125 -19.67 -58.83 -31.48
C LYS A 125 -19.43 -59.39 -32.89
N ALA A 126 -19.30 -58.52 -33.90
CA ALA A 126 -19.00 -58.93 -35.27
C ALA A 126 -17.61 -59.57 -35.36
N GLN A 127 -16.61 -58.99 -34.70
CA GLN A 127 -15.25 -59.52 -34.62
C GLN A 127 -15.22 -60.89 -33.92
N ASN A 128 -15.91 -61.04 -32.78
CA ASN A 128 -16.03 -62.34 -32.11
C ASN A 128 -16.71 -63.39 -33.00
N ARG A 129 -17.73 -63.01 -33.78
CA ARG A 129 -18.38 -63.92 -34.74
C ARG A 129 -17.41 -64.33 -35.85
N LEU A 130 -16.64 -63.38 -36.37
CA LEU A 130 -15.63 -63.63 -37.40
C LEU A 130 -14.55 -64.58 -36.90
N GLU A 131 -14.00 -64.34 -35.70
CA GLU A 131 -13.05 -65.26 -35.05
C GLU A 131 -13.63 -66.65 -34.84
N ASN A 132 -14.90 -66.75 -34.42
CA ASN A 132 -15.53 -68.04 -34.18
C ASN A 132 -15.78 -68.80 -35.51
N LEU A 133 -16.11 -68.09 -36.59
CA LEU A 133 -16.20 -68.66 -37.93
C LEU A 133 -14.82 -69.06 -38.47
N GLN A 134 -13.77 -68.27 -38.22
CA GLN A 134 -12.39 -68.61 -38.56
C GLN A 134 -11.96 -69.89 -37.83
N ARG A 135 -12.18 -69.98 -36.51
CA ARG A 135 -11.90 -71.20 -35.73
C ARG A 135 -12.69 -72.41 -36.22
N LYS A 136 -13.96 -72.24 -36.61
CA LYS A 136 -14.75 -73.33 -37.20
C LYS A 136 -14.23 -73.76 -38.57
N ASN A 137 -13.79 -72.82 -39.41
CA ASN A 137 -13.21 -73.12 -40.70
C ASN A 137 -11.87 -73.85 -40.52
N GLU A 138 -11.01 -73.37 -39.63
CA GLU A 138 -9.77 -74.04 -39.24
C GLU A 138 -10.03 -75.45 -38.70
N LEU A 139 -11.04 -75.64 -37.83
CA LEU A 139 -11.44 -76.97 -37.35
C LEU A 139 -12.02 -77.86 -38.44
N CYS A 140 -12.75 -77.31 -39.42
CA CYS A 140 -13.30 -78.06 -40.54
C CYS A 140 -12.19 -78.49 -41.52
N VAL A 141 -11.21 -77.59 -41.76
CA VAL A 141 -9.97 -77.88 -42.48
C VAL A 141 -9.16 -78.94 -41.73
N VAL A 142 -9.01 -78.83 -40.41
CA VAL A 142 -8.32 -79.84 -39.59
C VAL A 142 -9.08 -81.16 -39.55
N GLN A 143 -10.42 -81.19 -39.46
CA GLN A 143 -11.22 -82.42 -39.51
C GLN A 143 -11.17 -83.11 -40.89
N THR A 144 -11.09 -82.35 -41.99
CA THR A 144 -10.82 -82.93 -43.31
C THR A 144 -9.40 -83.51 -43.42
N PHE A 145 -8.47 -83.10 -42.55
CA PHE A 145 -7.14 -83.70 -42.40
C PHE A 145 -7.05 -84.77 -41.28
N GLN A 146 -8.08 -84.91 -40.42
CA GLN A 146 -8.04 -85.70 -39.17
C GLN A 146 -9.17 -86.75 -39.08
N ASP A 147 -9.68 -87.20 -40.24
CA ASP A 147 -10.15 -88.60 -40.42
C ASP A 147 -8.96 -89.59 -40.48
N ASN A 148 -7.75 -89.11 -40.22
CA ASN A 148 -6.59 -89.92 -39.85
C ASN A 148 -6.06 -89.51 -38.47
N VAL A 149 -6.28 -90.41 -37.51
CA VAL A 149 -5.52 -90.64 -36.28
C VAL A 149 -5.88 -89.79 -35.05
N SER A 150 -5.95 -90.55 -33.96
CA SER A 150 -6.52 -90.29 -32.65
C SER A 150 -5.59 -89.59 -31.65
N THR A 151 -6.21 -89.30 -30.50
CA THR A 151 -5.67 -89.32 -29.11
C THR A 151 -5.14 -88.01 -28.51
N GLY A 152 -5.88 -87.54 -27.49
CA GLY A 152 -5.40 -87.37 -26.12
C GLY A 152 -4.40 -86.27 -25.78
N VAL A 153 -4.75 -85.45 -24.78
CA VAL A 153 -4.01 -85.19 -23.51
C VAL A 153 -4.41 -83.82 -22.93
N LYS A 154 -4.39 -83.76 -21.60
CA LYS A 154 -4.89 -82.73 -20.69
C LYS A 154 -3.93 -81.55 -20.48
N GLU A 155 -4.52 -80.49 -19.88
CA GLU A 155 -4.01 -79.65 -18.77
C GLU A 155 -3.19 -78.38 -19.11
N ILE A 156 -3.64 -77.20 -18.62
CA ILE A 156 -3.04 -76.45 -17.49
C ILE A 156 -3.79 -75.11 -17.26
N SER A 157 -3.85 -74.78 -15.97
CA SER A 157 -4.58 -73.79 -15.19
C SER A 157 -4.22 -72.30 -15.37
N LEU A 158 -5.23 -71.45 -15.13
CA LEU A 158 -5.18 -69.98 -15.00
C LEU A 158 -5.02 -69.51 -13.55
N GLU A 159 -4.09 -68.55 -13.38
CA GLU A 159 -4.13 -67.33 -12.56
C GLU A 159 -4.78 -67.31 -11.16
N LYS A 160 -3.98 -66.93 -10.14
CA LYS A 160 -4.48 -66.13 -9.00
C LYS A 160 -3.53 -64.98 -8.64
N ARG A 161 -4.12 -63.78 -8.68
CA ARG A 161 -3.61 -62.47 -8.26
C ARG A 161 -3.15 -62.44 -6.79
N GLU A 162 -1.97 -61.89 -6.56
CA GLU A 162 -1.54 -61.38 -5.25
C GLU A 162 -2.11 -59.99 -4.96
N LYS A 163 -2.53 -59.80 -3.70
CA LYS A 163 -3.10 -58.57 -3.13
C LYS A 163 -1.99 -57.59 -2.75
N ILE A 164 -2.07 -56.37 -3.27
CA ILE A 164 -1.30 -55.21 -2.78
C ILE A 164 -2.01 -54.63 -1.55
N GLN A 165 -1.28 -54.48 -0.44
CA GLN A 165 -1.76 -53.81 0.78
C GLN A 165 -1.72 -52.28 0.61
N PRO A 166 -2.71 -51.52 1.13
CA PRO A 166 -2.62 -50.07 1.18
C PRO A 166 -1.86 -49.59 2.42
N ALA A 167 -0.97 -48.62 2.22
CA ALA A 167 -0.23 -47.92 3.26
C ALA A 167 -1.15 -47.22 4.27
N ARG A 168 -0.76 -47.28 5.55
CA ARG A 168 -1.42 -46.63 6.69
C ARG A 168 -1.61 -45.12 6.44
N ARG A 169 -2.87 -44.67 6.44
CA ARG A 169 -3.22 -43.25 6.61
C ARG A 169 -2.86 -42.82 8.03
N ILE A 170 -1.95 -41.88 8.17
CA ILE A 170 -1.71 -41.16 9.43
C ILE A 170 -2.82 -40.11 9.54
N SER A 171 -3.84 -40.38 10.35
CA SER A 171 -4.84 -39.39 10.75
C SER A 171 -4.18 -38.36 11.67
N ARG A 172 -3.90 -37.16 11.16
CA ARG A 172 -3.45 -36.03 12.00
C ARG A 172 -4.66 -35.50 12.80
N PRO A 173 -4.48 -35.13 14.08
CA PRO A 173 -5.59 -34.59 14.88
C PRO A 173 -5.96 -33.19 14.37
N LEU A 174 -7.24 -32.97 14.14
CA LEU A 174 -7.81 -31.64 13.92
C LEU A 174 -7.67 -30.86 15.24
N LEU A 175 -7.02 -29.69 15.23
CA LEU A 175 -6.92 -28.83 16.41
C LEU A 175 -8.32 -28.53 16.98
N ASN A 176 -8.49 -28.73 18.28
CA ASN A 176 -9.73 -28.40 19.00
C ASN A 176 -10.01 -26.89 18.87
N SER A 177 -11.24 -26.50 18.53
CA SER A 177 -11.64 -25.10 18.36
C SER A 177 -11.37 -24.25 19.61
N SER A 178 -11.58 -24.80 20.79
CA SER A 178 -11.29 -24.14 22.08
C SER A 178 -9.80 -23.85 22.29
N PHE A 179 -8.91 -24.73 21.82
CA PHE A 179 -7.46 -24.51 21.87
C PHE A 179 -7.04 -23.39 20.90
N CYS A 180 -7.66 -23.35 19.71
CA CYS A 180 -7.44 -22.28 18.75
C CYS A 180 -7.88 -20.91 19.29
N GLU A 181 -9.01 -20.85 20.00
CA GLU A 181 -9.49 -19.62 20.65
C GLU A 181 -8.56 -19.18 21.78
N LEU A 182 -8.16 -20.10 22.68
CA LEU A 182 -7.20 -19.79 23.75
C LEU A 182 -5.86 -19.31 23.18
N PHE A 183 -5.34 -20.01 22.16
CA PHE A 183 -4.11 -19.62 21.49
C PHE A 183 -4.24 -18.24 20.84
N GLY A 184 -5.37 -17.95 20.19
CA GLY A 184 -5.69 -16.62 19.67
C GLY A 184 -5.62 -15.56 20.77
N VAL A 185 -6.33 -15.74 21.88
CA VAL A 185 -6.32 -14.76 23.00
C VAL A 185 -4.91 -14.52 23.55
N LEU A 186 -4.09 -15.58 23.69
CA LEU A 186 -2.70 -15.45 24.15
C LEU A 186 -1.84 -14.66 23.16
N LEU A 187 -2.00 -14.93 21.86
CA LEU A 187 -1.26 -14.21 20.83
C LEU A 187 -1.64 -12.73 20.78
N ASP A 188 -2.93 -12.41 20.94
CA ASP A 188 -3.43 -11.03 20.97
C ASP A 188 -2.86 -10.28 22.18
N TRP A 189 -2.93 -10.91 23.36
CA TRP A 189 -2.41 -10.35 24.60
C TRP A 189 -0.89 -10.10 24.52
N ILE A 190 -0.12 -11.02 23.95
CA ILE A 190 1.33 -10.83 23.79
C ILE A 190 1.62 -9.74 22.74
N SER A 191 0.87 -9.72 21.65
CA SER A 191 1.05 -8.72 20.59
C SER A 191 0.78 -7.31 21.12
N ASP A 192 -0.37 -7.11 21.76
CA ASP A 192 -0.84 -5.78 22.16
C ASP A 192 -0.28 -5.35 23.50
N GLY A 193 -0.09 -6.28 24.44
CA GLY A 193 0.43 -5.99 25.78
C GLY A 193 1.94 -5.87 25.86
N TYR A 194 2.70 -6.55 24.98
CA TYR A 194 4.16 -6.63 25.09
C TYR A 194 4.88 -6.23 23.79
N LEU A 195 4.57 -6.86 22.66
CA LEU A 195 5.40 -6.68 21.46
C LEU A 195 5.18 -5.33 20.78
N TYR A 196 3.95 -4.78 20.79
CA TYR A 196 3.61 -3.47 20.22
C TYR A 196 4.30 -2.33 20.97
N TYR A 197 4.04 -2.18 22.28
CA TYR A 197 4.52 -1.05 23.09
C TYR A 197 6.05 -0.97 23.17
N LEU A 198 6.74 -2.10 23.26
CA LEU A 198 8.21 -2.14 23.35
C LEU A 198 8.94 -1.73 22.07
N THR A 199 8.24 -1.62 20.95
CA THR A 199 8.80 -1.00 19.72
C THR A 199 8.71 0.52 19.73
N SER A 200 7.94 1.13 20.65
CA SER A 200 7.60 2.56 20.68
C SER A 200 8.68 3.46 21.27
N GLU A 201 9.52 2.95 22.15
CA GLU A 201 10.60 3.72 22.76
C GLU A 201 11.91 3.45 22.00
N ASP A 202 12.27 4.40 21.14
CA ASP A 202 13.64 4.94 20.96
C ASP A 202 13.77 5.60 19.58
N GLU A 203 13.49 6.90 19.52
CA GLU A 203 14.25 7.86 18.68
C GLU A 203 14.96 8.90 19.56
N ASN A 204 14.91 8.81 20.89
CA ASN A 204 15.71 9.64 21.78
C ASN A 204 16.32 8.80 22.89
N ASP A 205 17.64 8.78 22.87
CA ASP A 205 18.54 8.22 23.87
C ASP A 205 18.30 8.91 25.23
N VAL A 206 17.43 8.36 26.06
CA VAL A 206 17.35 8.71 27.49
C VAL A 206 17.10 7.43 28.27
N GLN A 207 18.21 6.87 28.72
CA GLN A 207 18.31 5.83 29.72
C GLN A 207 17.88 6.37 31.10
N THR A 208 16.63 6.82 31.24
CA THR A 208 16.13 7.35 32.53
C THR A 208 14.62 7.14 32.67
N SER A 209 14.25 5.98 33.21
CA SER A 209 13.22 5.75 34.26
C SER A 209 12.69 4.31 34.15
N LEU A 210 13.48 3.35 34.65
CA LEU A 210 13.09 1.96 34.73
C LEU A 210 12.03 1.78 35.83
N GLY A 211 10.77 1.58 35.43
CA GLY A 211 9.74 1.00 36.29
C GLY A 211 9.98 -0.51 36.48
N PRO A 212 9.47 -1.15 37.56
CA PRO A 212 9.88 -2.50 37.99
C PRO A 212 9.46 -3.66 37.08
N ASN A 213 8.66 -3.42 36.04
CA ASN A 213 7.91 -4.48 35.34
C ASN A 213 8.30 -4.69 33.86
N TYR A 214 9.38 -4.09 33.37
CA TYR A 214 9.78 -4.24 31.96
C TYR A 214 10.79 -5.37 31.77
N LEU A 215 10.44 -6.36 30.94
CA LEU A 215 11.39 -7.39 30.51
C LEU A 215 12.52 -6.74 29.67
N PRO A 216 13.80 -7.11 29.88
CA PRO A 216 14.89 -6.63 29.05
C PRO A 216 14.65 -6.93 27.55
N ARG A 217 14.91 -5.97 26.66
CA ARG A 217 14.72 -6.09 25.20
C ARG A 217 15.38 -7.34 24.60
N LYS A 218 16.57 -7.71 25.09
CA LYS A 218 17.28 -8.96 24.72
C LYS A 218 16.50 -10.22 25.08
N SER A 219 15.82 -10.24 26.23
CA SER A 219 14.97 -11.36 26.66
C SER A 219 13.77 -11.57 25.72
N ILE A 220 13.20 -10.48 25.19
CA ILE A 220 12.09 -10.55 24.23
C ILE A 220 12.59 -11.11 22.89
N GLN A 221 13.72 -10.61 22.40
CA GLN A 221 14.32 -11.10 21.16
C GLN A 221 14.61 -12.62 21.22
N GLU A 222 15.19 -13.11 22.32
CA GLU A 222 15.42 -14.55 22.52
C GLU A 222 14.13 -15.38 22.50
N LYS A 223 13.06 -14.88 23.11
CA LYS A 223 11.75 -15.54 23.08
C LYS A 223 11.16 -15.56 21.66
N CYS A 224 11.26 -14.46 20.91
CA CYS A 224 10.82 -14.40 19.52
C CYS A 224 11.59 -15.39 18.63
N VAL A 225 12.91 -15.48 18.79
CA VAL A 225 13.79 -16.43 18.09
C VAL A 225 13.39 -17.88 18.36
N LYS A 226 12.97 -18.20 19.59
CA LYS A 226 12.52 -19.56 19.97
C LYS A 226 11.11 -19.89 19.49
N ILE A 227 10.19 -18.92 19.50
CA ILE A 227 8.78 -19.15 19.16
C ILE A 227 8.56 -19.22 17.65
N LEU A 228 9.23 -18.39 16.85
CA LEU A 228 9.00 -18.36 15.40
C LEU A 228 9.15 -19.73 14.71
N PRO A 229 10.21 -20.55 14.98
CA PRO A 229 10.31 -21.90 14.41
C PRO A 229 9.12 -22.80 14.72
N LEU A 230 8.58 -22.71 15.95
CA LEU A 230 7.42 -23.48 16.38
C LEU A 230 6.17 -23.05 15.60
N ILE A 231 5.97 -21.75 15.44
CA ILE A 231 4.88 -21.21 14.62
C ILE A 231 5.03 -21.64 13.16
N THR A 232 6.23 -21.51 12.58
CA THR A 232 6.50 -21.94 11.20
C THR A 232 6.18 -23.41 10.97
N ALA A 233 6.41 -24.28 11.96
CA ALA A 233 6.08 -25.69 11.86
C ALA A 233 4.56 -25.96 11.84
N GLN A 234 3.77 -25.11 12.50
CA GLN A 234 2.33 -25.35 12.75
C GLN A 234 1.39 -24.45 11.94
N ILE A 235 1.90 -23.44 11.24
CA ILE A 235 1.10 -22.42 10.53
C ILE A 235 0.11 -23.01 9.51
N HIS A 236 0.46 -24.14 8.89
CA HIS A 236 -0.38 -24.86 7.93
C HIS A 236 -1.59 -25.57 8.58
N LEU A 237 -1.59 -25.75 9.90
CA LEU A 237 -2.70 -26.38 10.63
C LEU A 237 -3.83 -25.40 10.96
N MET A 238 -3.68 -24.12 10.63
CA MET A 238 -4.69 -23.11 10.91
C MET A 238 -5.96 -23.38 10.10
N PRO A 239 -7.17 -23.37 10.73
CA PRO A 239 -8.41 -23.59 10.02
C PRO A 239 -8.61 -22.54 8.91
N PRO A 240 -8.82 -22.95 7.64
CA PRO A 240 -9.15 -22.01 6.58
C PRO A 240 -10.52 -21.38 6.88
N GLY A 241 -10.58 -20.04 6.89
CA GLY A 241 -11.81 -19.28 7.11
C GLY A 241 -11.97 -18.63 8.49
N ASN A 242 -11.12 -18.92 9.48
CA ASN A 242 -11.11 -18.18 10.75
C ASN A 242 -10.21 -16.94 10.63
N THR A 243 -10.75 -15.86 10.06
CA THR A 243 -10.01 -14.61 9.81
C THR A 243 -9.51 -13.96 11.08
N LYS A 244 -10.26 -14.04 12.19
CA LYS A 244 -9.84 -13.48 13.50
C LYS A 244 -8.58 -14.16 14.02
N LEU A 245 -8.53 -15.49 13.99
CA LEU A 245 -7.34 -16.24 14.41
C LEU A 245 -6.16 -15.99 13.46
N GLN A 246 -6.41 -15.97 12.16
CA GLN A 246 -5.39 -15.65 11.16
C GLN A 246 -4.79 -14.26 11.41
N LEU A 247 -5.64 -13.25 11.66
CA LEU A 247 -5.21 -11.89 11.96
C LEU A 247 -4.32 -11.86 13.20
N THR A 248 -4.78 -12.48 14.29
CA THR A 248 -4.04 -12.50 15.55
C THR A 248 -2.68 -13.18 15.40
N LEU A 249 -2.62 -14.26 14.62
CA LEU A 249 -1.38 -14.98 14.32
C LEU A 249 -0.42 -14.13 13.48
N VAL A 250 -0.89 -13.51 12.39
CA VAL A 250 -0.03 -12.70 11.53
C VAL A 250 0.43 -11.43 12.27
N LYS A 251 -0.42 -10.83 13.11
CA LYS A 251 -0.06 -9.71 13.98
C LYS A 251 1.08 -10.08 14.93
N PHE A 252 0.98 -11.24 15.60
CA PHE A 252 2.06 -11.74 16.44
C PHE A 252 3.36 -11.98 15.64
N ILE A 253 3.25 -12.66 14.50
CA ILE A 253 4.42 -12.95 13.64
C ILE A 253 5.10 -11.64 13.24
N TYR A 254 4.32 -10.66 12.77
CA TYR A 254 4.80 -9.37 12.35
C TYR A 254 5.60 -8.68 13.46
N TRP A 255 5.01 -8.54 14.64
CA TRP A 255 5.69 -7.88 15.76
C TRP A 255 6.92 -8.66 16.25
N ALA A 256 6.85 -9.99 16.28
CA ALA A 256 8.01 -10.82 16.60
C ALA A 256 9.16 -10.60 15.61
N LEU A 257 8.87 -10.47 14.31
CA LEU A 257 9.87 -10.17 13.28
C LEU A 257 10.49 -8.78 13.46
N MET A 258 9.74 -7.79 13.92
CA MET A 258 10.24 -6.43 14.17
C MET A 258 11.29 -6.38 15.30
N HIS A 259 11.31 -7.36 16.20
CA HIS A 259 12.28 -7.43 17.31
C HIS A 259 13.57 -8.18 16.96
N ILE A 260 13.61 -8.94 15.86
CA ILE A 260 14.77 -9.80 15.56
C ILE A 260 15.92 -9.05 14.85
N ASP A 261 15.62 -7.88 14.28
CA ASP A 261 16.53 -7.20 13.35
C ASP A 261 17.32 -6.02 13.96
N ARG A 262 17.14 -5.71 15.26
CA ARG A 262 17.80 -4.55 15.90
C ARG A 262 19.26 -4.80 16.31
N GLU A 263 19.70 -6.06 16.41
CA GLU A 263 21.08 -6.42 16.77
C GLU A 263 21.58 -7.55 15.85
N GLY A 264 22.49 -7.21 14.92
CA GLY A 264 22.83 -7.99 13.71
C GLY A 264 23.41 -9.41 13.89
N MET A 265 23.59 -9.91 15.10
CA MET A 265 24.16 -11.25 15.35
C MET A 265 23.12 -12.38 15.25
N GLN A 266 21.85 -12.13 15.60
CA GLN A 266 20.82 -13.18 15.69
C GLN A 266 20.10 -13.47 14.36
N LYS A 267 20.11 -12.53 13.41
CA LYS A 267 19.44 -12.68 12.10
C LYS A 267 20.02 -13.86 11.30
N THR A 268 21.34 -14.05 11.37
CA THR A 268 22.03 -15.13 10.65
C THR A 268 21.63 -16.51 11.17
N MET A 269 21.34 -16.65 12.46
CA MET A 269 21.01 -17.94 13.09
C MET A 269 19.64 -18.49 12.66
N ILE A 270 18.69 -17.63 12.29
CA ILE A 270 17.31 -18.04 11.94
C ILE A 270 16.86 -17.65 10.53
N THR A 271 17.81 -17.36 9.63
CA THR A 271 17.52 -16.99 8.24
C THR A 271 16.68 -18.07 7.51
N SER A 272 16.95 -19.36 7.75
CA SER A 272 16.18 -20.47 7.16
C SER A 272 14.73 -20.51 7.67
N THR A 273 14.53 -20.29 8.97
CA THR A 273 13.22 -20.18 9.61
C THR A 273 12.44 -19.01 9.05
N MET A 274 13.05 -17.82 8.96
CA MET A 274 12.42 -16.65 8.36
C MET A 274 11.96 -16.91 6.94
N ARG A 275 12.85 -17.43 6.08
CA ARG A 275 12.50 -17.76 4.70
C ARG A 275 11.32 -18.72 4.63
N ARG A 276 11.36 -19.82 5.39
CA ARG A 276 10.28 -20.81 5.42
C ARG A 276 8.97 -20.19 5.92
N LEU A 277 9.01 -19.36 6.96
CA LEU A 277 7.85 -18.63 7.48
C LEU A 277 7.22 -17.75 6.40
N GLY A 278 8.03 -16.96 5.69
CA GLY A 278 7.56 -16.14 4.59
C GLY A 278 6.91 -16.96 3.48
N GLU A 279 7.52 -18.08 3.09
CA GLU A 279 6.96 -18.96 2.05
C GLU A 279 5.61 -19.57 2.47
N GLU A 280 5.43 -19.94 3.74
CA GLU A 280 4.15 -20.45 4.25
C GLU A 280 3.07 -19.36 4.29
N LEU A 281 3.42 -18.13 4.71
CA LEU A 281 2.51 -16.99 4.66
C LEU A 281 2.10 -16.65 3.22
N PHE A 282 3.03 -16.78 2.27
CA PHE A 282 2.79 -16.51 0.85
C PHE A 282 1.93 -17.58 0.17
N ARG A 283 2.19 -18.87 0.44
CA ARG A 283 1.41 -19.97 -0.14
C ARG A 283 -0.06 -19.87 0.24
N GLY A 284 -0.36 -19.47 1.48
CA GLY A 284 -1.68 -19.64 2.07
C GLY A 284 -2.00 -21.13 2.25
N THR A 285 -3.00 -21.49 3.05
CA THR A 285 -3.45 -22.89 3.23
C THR A 285 -4.07 -23.43 1.94
N VAL A 286 -3.24 -23.72 0.94
CA VAL A 286 -3.60 -24.44 -0.27
C VAL A 286 -2.99 -25.83 -0.13
N THR A 287 -3.73 -26.72 0.53
CA THR A 287 -3.48 -28.16 0.38
C THR A 287 -3.84 -28.52 -1.06
N GLN A 288 -2.85 -28.45 -1.96
CA GLN A 288 -2.88 -29.28 -3.16
C GLN A 288 -2.70 -30.73 -2.70
N VAL A 289 -3.81 -31.44 -2.54
CA VAL A 289 -3.81 -32.89 -2.73
C VAL A 289 -4.34 -33.10 -4.14
N VAL A 290 -3.42 -33.07 -5.10
CA VAL A 290 -3.68 -33.66 -6.42
C VAL A 290 -3.36 -35.15 -6.29
N GLN A 291 -4.38 -36.00 -6.18
CA GLN A 291 -4.32 -37.38 -6.66
C GLN A 291 -5.73 -38.00 -6.78
N GLY A 292 -6.17 -38.17 -8.04
CA GLY A 292 -6.92 -39.34 -8.51
C GLY A 292 -8.42 -39.45 -8.20
N ASN A 293 -9.27 -38.92 -9.10
CA ASN A 293 -10.30 -39.66 -9.87
C ASN A 293 -11.44 -38.72 -10.33
N PRO A 294 -11.90 -38.81 -11.60
CA PRO A 294 -13.05 -38.05 -12.08
C PRO A 294 -14.33 -38.87 -11.91
N SER A 295 -15.12 -38.56 -10.88
CA SER A 295 -16.53 -38.96 -10.83
C SER A 295 -17.34 -37.98 -9.97
N GLU A 296 -18.20 -37.23 -10.66
CA GLU A 296 -19.50 -36.69 -10.25
C GLU A 296 -19.65 -36.03 -8.86
N SER A 297 -19.75 -34.69 -8.87
CA SER A 297 -20.99 -33.99 -8.49
C SER A 297 -20.81 -32.48 -8.69
N PHE A 298 -21.66 -31.87 -9.51
CA PHE A 298 -21.86 -30.42 -9.54
C PHE A 298 -22.51 -30.00 -8.22
N ALA A 299 -21.70 -29.62 -7.24
CA ALA A 299 -22.12 -28.81 -6.11
C ALA A 299 -21.37 -27.48 -6.23
N GLU A 300 -22.10 -26.37 -6.14
CA GLU A 300 -21.60 -25.00 -6.18
C GLU A 300 -20.27 -24.87 -5.41
N THR A 301 -19.21 -24.57 -6.15
CA THR A 301 -17.90 -24.32 -5.58
C THR A 301 -17.97 -23.00 -4.83
N LYS A 302 -18.29 -23.06 -3.52
CA LYS A 302 -18.02 -21.97 -2.59
C LYS A 302 -16.57 -21.50 -2.82
N PRO A 303 -16.32 -20.19 -2.95
CA PRO A 303 -14.97 -19.68 -3.14
C PRO A 303 -14.10 -20.19 -1.99
N LYS A 304 -13.08 -20.95 -2.33
CA LYS A 304 -12.10 -21.49 -1.38
C LYS A 304 -11.51 -20.28 -0.65
N ALA A 305 -11.79 -20.14 0.66
CA ALA A 305 -11.29 -19.03 1.45
C ALA A 305 -9.75 -19.04 1.41
N SER A 306 -9.18 -18.05 0.74
CA SER A 306 -7.75 -17.83 0.67
C SER A 306 -7.25 -17.32 2.03
N ALA A 307 -6.14 -17.87 2.52
CA ALA A 307 -5.55 -17.46 3.80
C ALA A 307 -4.37 -16.51 3.59
N PHE A 308 -4.03 -15.76 4.65
CA PHE A 308 -2.82 -14.95 4.76
C PHE A 308 -2.62 -13.98 3.58
N PHE A 309 -1.54 -14.13 2.80
CA PHE A 309 -1.20 -13.23 1.69
C PHE A 309 -2.29 -13.08 0.63
N ARG A 310 -3.11 -14.12 0.45
CA ARG A 310 -4.23 -14.09 -0.50
C ARG A 310 -5.58 -13.81 0.15
N SER A 311 -5.62 -13.50 1.44
CA SER A 311 -6.87 -13.29 2.18
C SER A 311 -7.69 -12.13 1.62
N SER A 312 -9.01 -12.27 1.65
CA SER A 312 -9.94 -11.17 1.37
C SER A 312 -9.96 -10.13 2.49
N ASP A 313 -9.52 -10.49 3.70
CA ASP A 313 -9.39 -9.56 4.81
C ASP A 313 -8.15 -8.67 4.63
N LEU A 314 -8.36 -7.36 4.65
CA LEU A 314 -7.30 -6.37 4.41
C LEU A 314 -6.22 -6.43 5.49
N ASN A 315 -6.57 -6.58 6.77
CA ASN A 315 -5.58 -6.61 7.86
C ASN A 315 -4.67 -7.84 7.75
N VAL A 316 -5.27 -9.02 7.54
CA VAL A 316 -4.54 -10.27 7.36
C VAL A 316 -3.61 -10.19 6.16
N ARG A 317 -4.11 -9.72 5.01
CA ARG A 317 -3.34 -9.61 3.77
C ARG A 317 -2.20 -8.59 3.89
N PHE A 318 -2.46 -7.42 4.47
CA PHE A 318 -1.49 -6.34 4.65
C PHE A 318 -0.32 -6.77 5.55
N LEU A 319 -0.62 -7.33 6.72
CA LEU A 319 0.42 -7.83 7.65
C LEU A 319 1.19 -9.02 7.07
N SER A 320 0.53 -9.88 6.30
CA SER A 320 1.19 -10.99 5.62
C SER A 320 2.21 -10.47 4.60
N ALA A 321 1.83 -9.46 3.81
CA ALA A 321 2.71 -8.84 2.83
C ALA A 321 3.93 -8.16 3.50
N LEU A 322 3.74 -7.41 4.60
CA LEU A 322 4.86 -6.84 5.36
C LEU A 322 5.78 -7.92 5.95
N SER A 323 5.20 -8.99 6.49
CA SER A 323 5.97 -10.11 7.03
C SER A 323 6.79 -10.81 5.94
N ILE A 324 6.24 -10.95 4.72
CA ILE A 324 6.94 -11.49 3.55
C ILE A 324 8.10 -10.57 3.15
N LEU A 325 7.87 -9.25 3.06
CA LEU A 325 8.92 -8.26 2.79
C LEU A 325 10.03 -8.30 3.83
N LYS A 326 9.75 -8.72 5.06
CA LYS A 326 10.76 -8.83 6.12
C LYS A 326 11.55 -10.13 6.07
N THR A 327 11.01 -11.18 5.46
CA THR A 327 11.49 -12.57 5.61
C THR A 327 12.05 -13.20 4.34
N ILE A 328 11.48 -12.89 3.17
CA ILE A 328 11.88 -13.46 1.89
C ILE A 328 12.87 -12.53 1.18
N THR A 329 13.80 -13.09 0.40
CA THR A 329 14.76 -12.32 -0.43
C THR A 329 14.54 -12.52 -1.93
N GLN A 330 13.73 -13.50 -2.35
CA GLN A 330 13.43 -13.78 -3.75
C GLN A 330 12.58 -12.66 -4.36
N VAL A 331 13.05 -12.10 -5.49
CA VAL A 331 12.48 -10.90 -6.10
C VAL A 331 11.02 -11.09 -6.53
N ASP A 332 10.64 -12.26 -7.06
CA ASP A 332 9.27 -12.52 -7.55
C ASP A 332 8.22 -12.50 -6.44
N TYR A 333 8.59 -12.99 -5.25
CA TYR A 333 7.73 -12.96 -4.06
C TYR A 333 7.60 -11.53 -3.54
N LEU A 334 8.73 -10.80 -3.51
CA LEU A 334 8.78 -9.43 -3.03
C LEU A 334 8.01 -8.48 -3.94
N ALA A 335 8.14 -8.62 -5.26
CA ALA A 335 7.39 -7.83 -6.25
C ALA A 335 5.88 -7.99 -6.04
N GLN A 336 5.39 -9.23 -5.90
CA GLN A 336 3.98 -9.48 -5.60
C GLN A 336 3.55 -8.88 -4.25
N ALA A 337 4.40 -8.92 -3.23
CA ALA A 337 4.10 -8.30 -1.94
C ALA A 337 4.02 -6.76 -2.04
N PHE A 338 4.90 -6.13 -2.81
CA PHE A 338 4.82 -4.71 -3.13
C PHE A 338 3.53 -4.37 -3.89
N ASP A 339 3.15 -5.15 -4.91
CA ASP A 339 1.93 -4.92 -5.69
C ASP A 339 0.66 -4.98 -4.84
N ILE A 340 0.58 -5.97 -3.93
CA ILE A 340 -0.55 -6.09 -2.99
C ILE A 340 -0.59 -4.89 -2.04
N LEU A 341 0.54 -4.53 -1.44
CA LEU A 341 0.61 -3.38 -0.53
C LEU A 341 0.24 -2.08 -1.25
N LEU A 342 0.77 -1.85 -2.46
CA LEU A 342 0.48 -0.65 -3.23
C LEU A 342 -1.00 -0.54 -3.56
N ASN A 343 -1.66 -1.66 -3.87
CA ASN A 343 -3.10 -1.69 -4.09
C ASN A 343 -3.90 -1.41 -2.80
N ASP A 344 -3.50 -1.97 -1.66
CA ASP A 344 -4.18 -1.72 -0.38
C ASP A 344 -4.04 -0.26 0.09
N LEU A 345 -2.90 0.37 -0.19
CA LEU A 345 -2.62 1.78 0.10
C LEU A 345 -3.40 2.79 -0.77
N LYS A 346 -4.20 2.32 -1.73
CA LYS A 346 -5.18 3.17 -2.43
C LYS A 346 -6.36 3.55 -1.53
N THR A 347 -6.59 2.77 -0.47
CA THR A 347 -7.66 3.01 0.51
C THR A 347 -7.13 3.75 1.74
N ASP A 348 -7.99 4.52 2.40
CA ASP A 348 -7.66 5.20 3.65
C ASP A 348 -7.40 4.19 4.78
N GLU A 349 -8.10 3.07 4.78
CA GLU A 349 -7.90 1.96 5.72
C GLU A 349 -6.49 1.37 5.58
N GLY A 350 -6.03 1.11 4.35
CA GLY A 350 -4.67 0.64 4.10
C GLY A 350 -3.60 1.65 4.56
N LYS A 351 -3.83 2.96 4.33
CA LYS A 351 -2.93 4.01 4.83
C LYS A 351 -2.91 4.06 6.37
N ALA A 352 -4.04 3.84 7.02
CA ALA A 352 -4.11 3.72 8.48
C ALA A 352 -3.25 2.56 8.99
N LEU A 353 -3.38 1.37 8.38
CA LEU A 353 -2.58 0.20 8.74
C LEU A 353 -1.08 0.42 8.53
N PHE A 354 -0.70 1.12 7.46
CA PHE A 354 0.70 1.45 7.20
C PHE A 354 1.33 2.20 8.37
N LEU A 355 0.59 3.15 8.96
CA LEU A 355 1.02 3.94 10.11
C LEU A 355 0.95 3.13 11.41
N GLU A 356 -0.17 2.44 11.65
CA GLU A 356 -0.39 1.58 12.83
C GLU A 356 0.74 0.56 12.99
N TYR A 357 1.09 -0.12 11.91
CA TYR A 357 2.13 -1.14 11.91
C TYR A 357 3.52 -0.59 11.64
N ARG A 358 3.71 0.72 11.45
CA ARG A 358 5.04 1.34 11.22
C ARG A 358 5.77 0.74 10.01
N ALA A 359 5.01 0.44 8.97
CA ALA A 359 5.49 -0.24 7.77
C ALA A 359 6.70 0.45 7.11
N MET A 360 6.85 1.77 7.30
CA MET A 360 7.98 2.55 6.78
C MET A 360 9.36 1.93 7.12
N GLN A 361 9.53 1.35 8.31
CA GLN A 361 10.80 0.73 8.71
C GLN A 361 11.17 -0.46 7.81
N ILE A 362 10.17 -1.18 7.30
CA ILE A 362 10.36 -2.29 6.35
C ILE A 362 10.65 -1.75 4.96
N ILE A 363 9.88 -0.75 4.51
CA ILE A 363 10.06 -0.17 3.17
C ILE A 363 11.46 0.46 3.00
N LEU A 364 11.99 1.11 4.05
CA LEU A 364 13.34 1.67 4.03
C LEU A 364 14.44 0.63 3.77
N CYS A 365 14.22 -0.65 4.08
CA CYS A 365 15.17 -1.72 3.76
C CYS A 365 15.38 -1.90 2.24
N TYR A 366 14.44 -1.43 1.43
CA TYR A 366 14.43 -1.51 -0.03
C TYR A 366 14.79 -0.19 -0.72
N LEU A 367 14.87 0.92 0.03
CA LEU A 367 15.26 2.23 -0.47
C LEU A 367 16.79 2.38 -0.54
N LYS A 368 17.45 1.49 -1.29
CA LYS A 368 18.91 1.46 -1.41
C LYS A 368 19.39 1.07 -2.82
N PRO A 369 20.56 1.54 -3.27
CA PRO A 369 21.09 1.25 -4.61
C PRO A 369 21.22 -0.25 -4.95
N SER A 370 21.45 -1.10 -3.95
CA SER A 370 21.58 -2.55 -4.15
C SER A 370 20.26 -3.23 -4.53
N SER A 371 19.11 -2.59 -4.29
CA SER A 371 17.77 -3.16 -4.50
C SER A 371 17.16 -2.72 -5.85
N LYS A 372 17.96 -2.66 -6.92
CA LYS A 372 17.57 -2.04 -8.22
C LYS A 372 16.15 -2.38 -8.70
N SER A 373 15.79 -3.67 -8.74
CA SER A 373 14.49 -4.13 -9.25
C SER A 373 13.28 -3.80 -8.35
N LEU A 374 13.51 -3.55 -7.06
CA LEU A 374 12.45 -3.28 -6.07
C LEU A 374 12.47 -1.84 -5.56
N LEU A 375 13.49 -1.06 -5.92
CA LEU A 375 13.66 0.33 -5.51
C LEU A 375 12.50 1.19 -6.00
N CYS A 376 12.10 1.02 -7.27
CA CYS A 376 10.95 1.74 -7.83
C CYS A 376 9.67 1.43 -7.05
N SER A 377 9.40 0.14 -6.77
CA SER A 377 8.25 -0.29 -5.97
C SER A 377 8.26 0.29 -4.56
N ALA A 378 9.41 0.36 -3.90
CA ALA A 378 9.54 0.98 -2.58
C ALA A 378 9.23 2.49 -2.63
N VAL A 379 9.71 3.19 -3.65
CA VAL A 379 9.40 4.61 -3.87
C VAL A 379 7.92 4.81 -4.19
N ASP A 380 7.29 3.92 -4.96
CA ASP A 380 5.86 3.97 -5.27
C ASP A 380 4.99 3.81 -4.03
N ILE A 381 5.35 2.92 -3.12
CA ILE A 381 4.68 2.79 -1.81
C ILE A 381 4.75 4.11 -1.03
N ILE A 382 5.94 4.72 -0.94
CA ILE A 382 6.15 5.98 -0.22
C ILE A 382 5.35 7.10 -0.90
N LEU A 383 5.36 7.16 -2.23
CA LEU A 383 4.64 8.16 -3.00
C LEU A 383 3.12 8.00 -2.83
N GLN A 384 2.60 6.78 -2.82
CA GLN A 384 1.18 6.49 -2.60
C GLN A 384 0.71 7.00 -1.22
N MET A 385 1.56 6.91 -0.19
CA MET A 385 1.29 7.49 1.13
C MET A 385 1.30 9.03 1.14
N THR A 386 1.95 9.68 0.17
CA THR A 386 1.92 11.15 0.02
C THR A 386 0.69 11.71 -0.70
N MET A 387 -0.16 10.83 -1.24
CA MET A 387 -1.43 11.22 -1.85
C MET A 387 -2.38 11.81 -0.79
N GLU A 388 -3.16 12.82 -1.18
CA GLU A 388 -4.09 13.51 -0.29
C GLU A 388 -5.01 12.52 0.44
N SER A 389 -5.03 12.62 1.78
CA SER A 389 -5.83 11.80 2.70
C SER A 389 -5.69 12.35 4.12
N ARG A 390 -6.58 11.93 5.04
CA ARG A 390 -6.51 12.29 6.47
C ARG A 390 -5.23 11.81 7.17
N TYR A 391 -4.51 10.87 6.57
CA TYR A 391 -3.27 10.30 7.12
C TYR A 391 -2.00 10.95 6.60
N LEU A 392 -2.07 11.85 5.61
CA LEU A 392 -0.90 12.47 4.97
C LEU A 392 0.03 13.14 6.00
N GLN A 393 -0.52 13.93 6.93
CA GLN A 393 0.30 14.64 7.92
C GLN A 393 1.00 13.68 8.87
N HIS A 394 0.29 12.66 9.37
CA HIS A 394 0.86 11.61 10.22
C HIS A 394 1.98 10.84 9.49
N PHE A 395 1.80 10.57 8.20
CA PHE A 395 2.82 9.93 7.37
C PHE A 395 4.07 10.81 7.19
N LEU A 396 3.90 12.10 6.90
CA LEU A 396 5.03 13.01 6.76
C LEU A 396 5.79 13.17 8.08
N GLN A 397 5.08 13.19 9.21
CA GLN A 397 5.69 13.13 10.54
C GLN A 397 6.49 11.85 10.75
N ALA A 398 5.97 10.68 10.35
CA ALA A 398 6.71 9.41 10.43
C ALA A 398 7.98 9.40 9.54
N CYS A 399 7.96 10.12 8.41
CA CYS A 399 9.15 10.31 7.55
C CYS A 399 10.14 11.34 8.11
N SER A 400 9.76 12.13 9.12
CA SER A 400 10.58 13.20 9.72
C SER A 400 11.58 12.64 10.74
N SER A 401 12.33 11.59 10.36
CA SER A 401 13.29 10.86 11.20
C SER A 401 14.69 10.83 10.58
N GLU A 402 15.72 10.66 11.42
CA GLU A 402 17.11 10.57 10.93
C GLU A 402 17.29 9.39 9.97
N THR A 403 16.69 8.25 10.28
CA THR A 403 16.81 7.03 9.46
C THR A 403 16.32 7.26 8.04
N TRP A 404 15.21 7.99 7.86
CA TRP A 404 14.69 8.33 6.54
C TRP A 404 15.65 9.24 5.78
N PHE A 405 16.07 10.35 6.38
CA PHE A 405 16.93 11.34 5.74
C PHE A 405 18.32 10.78 5.41
N ARG A 406 18.89 9.96 6.30
CA ARG A 406 20.11 9.20 6.05
C ARG A 406 19.98 8.31 4.82
N THR A 407 18.87 7.57 4.73
CA THR A 407 18.60 6.65 3.61
C THR A 407 18.47 7.41 2.29
N CYS A 408 17.69 8.49 2.26
CA CYS A 408 17.54 9.35 1.08
C CYS A 408 18.87 9.99 0.66
N SER A 409 19.68 10.44 1.62
CA SER A 409 21.00 11.01 1.36
C SER A 409 21.95 9.99 0.72
N VAL A 410 21.94 8.73 1.16
CA VAL A 410 22.70 7.64 0.52
C VAL A 410 22.19 7.39 -0.91
N LEU A 411 20.88 7.36 -1.10
CA LEU A 411 20.29 7.10 -2.39
C LEU A 411 20.59 8.20 -3.43
N LEU A 412 20.48 9.48 -3.04
CA LEU A 412 20.74 10.64 -3.91
C LEU A 412 22.21 10.75 -4.33
N ARG A 413 23.16 10.23 -3.55
CA ARG A 413 24.58 10.19 -3.93
C ARG A 413 24.88 9.15 -5.02
N ASN A 414 23.95 8.25 -5.34
CA ASN A 414 24.15 7.28 -6.40
C ASN A 414 23.97 7.94 -7.78
N SER A 415 25.07 8.15 -8.49
CA SER A 415 25.08 8.73 -9.84
C SER A 415 24.36 7.90 -10.90
N LYS A 416 24.03 6.63 -10.62
CA LYS A 416 23.30 5.73 -11.53
C LYS A 416 21.82 5.60 -11.18
N LEU A 417 21.27 6.52 -10.39
CA LEU A 417 19.85 6.51 -10.04
C LEU A 417 19.02 6.85 -11.28
N GLU A 418 18.02 6.02 -11.57
CA GLU A 418 17.14 6.23 -12.72
C GLU A 418 16.34 7.53 -12.55
N MET A 419 16.18 8.27 -13.66
CA MET A 419 15.54 9.58 -13.68
C MET A 419 14.11 9.55 -13.11
N GLN A 420 13.32 8.54 -13.46
CA GLN A 420 11.94 8.38 -12.97
C GLN A 420 11.89 8.21 -11.45
N ILE A 421 12.87 7.51 -10.87
CA ILE A 421 12.95 7.33 -9.42
C ILE A 421 13.31 8.65 -8.74
N LEU A 422 14.24 9.41 -9.35
CA LEU A 422 14.63 10.74 -8.87
C LEU A 422 13.45 11.72 -8.88
N GLU A 423 12.64 11.72 -9.95
CA GLU A 423 11.42 12.53 -10.03
C GLU A 423 10.44 12.20 -8.91
N LYS A 424 10.11 10.92 -8.71
CA LYS A 424 9.20 10.49 -7.63
C LYS A 424 9.75 10.86 -6.25
N LEU A 425 11.06 10.67 -6.03
CA LEU A 425 11.72 11.04 -4.78
C LEU A 425 11.70 12.56 -4.54
N SER A 426 11.82 13.37 -5.60
CA SER A 426 11.75 14.83 -5.52
C SER A 426 10.38 15.31 -5.02
N ILE A 427 9.28 14.64 -5.40
CA ILE A 427 7.93 14.96 -4.92
C ILE A 427 7.84 14.76 -3.40
N ILE A 428 8.37 13.63 -2.91
CA ILE A 428 8.36 13.28 -1.49
C ILE A 428 9.21 14.28 -0.69
N LEU A 429 10.43 14.57 -1.16
CA LEU A 429 11.33 15.56 -0.54
C LEU A 429 10.72 16.97 -0.56
N GLN A 430 10.03 17.35 -1.63
CA GLN A 430 9.32 18.62 -1.72
C GLN A 430 8.26 18.73 -0.62
N LYS A 431 7.43 17.71 -0.41
CA LYS A 431 6.46 17.70 0.70
C LYS A 431 7.15 17.81 2.07
N LEU A 432 8.24 17.09 2.29
CA LEU A 432 8.98 17.13 3.56
C LEU A 432 9.71 18.46 3.81
N SER A 433 10.17 19.15 2.76
CA SER A 433 10.83 20.46 2.86
C SER A 433 9.90 21.57 3.36
N LYS A 434 8.58 21.42 3.19
CA LYS A 434 7.58 22.36 3.72
C LYS A 434 7.47 22.31 5.24
N ILE A 435 7.91 21.22 5.87
CA ILE A 435 7.86 21.05 7.33
C ILE A 435 9.07 21.77 7.94
N LYS A 436 8.82 22.85 8.70
CA LYS A 436 9.88 23.71 9.25
C LYS A 436 10.87 22.94 10.13
N SER A 437 10.41 21.99 10.93
CA SER A 437 11.27 21.18 11.81
C SER A 437 12.23 20.26 11.05
N ASN A 438 11.99 19.98 9.76
CA ASN A 438 12.82 19.09 8.96
C ASN A 438 14.04 19.79 8.37
N LYS A 439 14.11 21.12 8.38
CA LYS A 439 15.27 21.88 7.84
C LYS A 439 16.59 21.37 8.41
N LYS A 440 16.65 21.13 9.74
CA LYS A 440 17.81 20.56 10.41
C LYS A 440 18.22 19.18 9.87
N LEU A 441 17.26 18.35 9.44
CA LEU A 441 17.53 17.02 8.88
C LEU A 441 18.06 17.13 7.43
N PHE A 442 17.52 18.05 6.64
CA PHE A 442 18.08 18.37 5.31
C PHE A 442 19.52 18.88 5.41
N GLU A 443 19.84 19.64 6.45
CA GLU A 443 21.19 20.14 6.76
C GLU A 443 22.11 19.02 7.26
N LEU A 444 21.72 18.31 8.31
CA LEU A 444 22.49 17.24 8.95
C LEU A 444 22.92 16.16 7.95
N PHE A 445 22.04 15.79 7.01
CA PHE A 445 22.32 14.78 6.00
C PHE A 445 22.77 15.36 4.65
N THR A 446 23.07 16.66 4.59
CA THR A 446 23.58 17.38 3.40
C THR A 446 22.70 17.26 2.16
N ILE A 447 21.42 16.91 2.32
CA ILE A 447 20.49 16.70 1.20
C ILE A 447 20.29 18.00 0.41
N HIS A 448 20.28 19.13 1.10
CA HIS A 448 20.16 20.44 0.45
C HIS A 448 21.28 20.72 -0.57
N ILE A 449 22.53 20.31 -0.28
CA ILE A 449 23.67 20.42 -1.22
C ILE A 449 23.47 19.47 -2.41
N LEU A 450 23.05 18.24 -2.15
CA LEU A 450 22.76 17.27 -3.21
C LEU A 450 21.68 17.79 -4.16
N ILE A 451 20.62 18.41 -3.62
CA ILE A 451 19.54 19.00 -4.42
C ILE A 451 20.03 20.20 -5.24
N GLN A 452 20.89 21.06 -4.68
CA GLN A 452 21.49 22.17 -5.43
C GLN A 452 22.30 21.65 -6.63
N GLU A 453 23.13 20.63 -6.42
CA GLU A 453 23.95 20.06 -7.49
C GLU A 453 23.09 19.35 -8.54
N LEU A 454 22.07 18.61 -8.11
CA LEU A 454 21.09 18.01 -9.03
C LEU A 454 20.36 19.09 -9.84
N HIS A 455 19.92 20.18 -9.23
CA HIS A 455 19.25 21.27 -9.95
C HIS A 455 20.18 21.93 -10.98
N ARG A 456 21.48 22.05 -10.68
CA ARG A 456 22.48 22.60 -11.60
C ARG A 456 22.79 21.68 -12.79
N THR A 457 22.69 20.37 -12.59
CA THR A 457 23.11 19.34 -13.57
C THR A 457 21.95 18.65 -14.29
N THR A 458 20.71 18.88 -13.88
CA THR A 458 19.50 18.32 -14.51
C THR A 458 19.32 18.89 -15.91
N ASP A 459 19.03 18.02 -16.87
CA ASP A 459 18.70 18.40 -18.25
C ASP A 459 17.45 19.33 -18.27
N PRO A 460 17.51 20.48 -18.97
CA PRO A 460 16.36 21.36 -19.17
C PRO A 460 15.08 20.68 -19.69
N GLU A 461 15.18 19.56 -20.41
CA GLU A 461 14.01 18.80 -20.89
C GLU A 461 13.20 18.18 -19.72
N HIS A 462 13.85 17.94 -18.58
CA HIS A 462 13.22 17.41 -17.37
C HIS A 462 12.62 18.52 -16.48
N THR A 463 11.73 19.30 -17.08
CA THR A 463 11.09 20.47 -16.47
C THR A 463 10.40 20.15 -15.13
N PHE A 464 9.73 19.00 -15.02
CA PHE A 464 9.05 18.60 -13.79
C PHE A 464 10.03 18.38 -12.61
N LEU A 465 11.15 17.69 -12.86
CA LEU A 465 12.19 17.53 -11.83
C LEU A 465 12.76 18.88 -11.43
N ALA A 466 13.13 19.72 -12.41
CA ALA A 466 13.71 21.03 -12.15
C ALA A 466 12.80 21.90 -11.27
N ILE A 467 11.49 21.94 -11.55
CA ILE A 467 10.50 22.68 -10.75
C ILE A 467 10.44 22.13 -9.31
N ASN A 468 10.46 20.81 -9.13
CA ASN A 468 10.42 20.21 -7.79
C ASN A 468 11.68 20.52 -6.99
N LEU A 469 12.86 20.39 -7.59
CA LEU A 469 14.13 20.73 -6.96
C LEU A 469 14.17 22.20 -6.57
N GLN A 470 13.75 23.10 -7.45
CA GLN A 470 13.67 24.54 -7.16
C GLN A 470 12.73 24.85 -5.99
N SER A 471 11.57 24.18 -5.95
CA SER A 471 10.60 24.31 -4.85
C SER A 471 11.18 23.83 -3.51
N ILE A 472 11.96 22.74 -3.51
CA ILE A 472 12.67 22.30 -2.30
C ILE A 472 13.67 23.37 -1.82
N LEU A 473 14.51 23.88 -2.72
CA LEU A 473 15.50 24.91 -2.39
C LEU A 473 14.83 26.18 -1.84
N PHE A 474 13.69 26.57 -2.41
CA PHE A 474 12.89 27.69 -1.94
C PHE A 474 12.35 27.45 -0.52
N ASN A 475 11.73 26.29 -0.26
CA ASN A 475 11.18 25.96 1.07
C ASN A 475 12.27 25.94 2.16
N LEU A 476 13.47 25.48 1.79
CA LEU A 476 14.63 25.48 2.67
C LEU A 476 15.17 26.89 2.92
N GLY A 477 14.90 27.85 2.03
CA GLY A 477 15.35 29.24 2.14
C GLY A 477 16.69 29.51 1.44
N ILE A 478 17.09 28.62 0.52
CA ILE A 478 18.36 28.67 -0.21
C ILE A 478 18.25 29.60 -1.42
N THR A 479 17.10 29.58 -2.12
CA THR A 479 16.83 30.43 -3.27
C THR A 479 15.76 31.46 -2.93
N LYS A 480 15.95 32.72 -3.36
CA LYS A 480 14.90 33.75 -3.38
C LYS A 480 14.24 33.72 -4.76
N PHE A 481 12.91 33.85 -4.82
CA PHE A 481 12.16 33.84 -6.08
C PHE A 481 12.66 34.96 -7.00
N THR A 482 13.46 34.63 -8.01
CA THR A 482 13.59 35.50 -9.19
C THR A 482 12.37 35.21 -10.03
N ALA A 483 11.36 36.07 -9.95
CA ALA A 483 10.28 36.08 -10.91
C ALA A 483 10.91 36.06 -12.31
N LEU A 484 10.56 35.07 -13.13
CA LEU A 484 10.84 35.10 -14.56
C LEU A 484 10.10 36.32 -15.12
N ALA A 485 10.79 37.46 -15.15
CA ALA A 485 10.42 38.57 -16.01
C ALA A 485 10.69 38.08 -17.43
N SER A 486 9.63 37.69 -18.12
CA SER A 486 9.58 37.69 -19.58
C SER A 486 9.98 39.08 -20.04
N SER A 487 11.23 39.24 -20.49
CA SER A 487 11.67 40.45 -21.16
C SER A 487 10.94 40.50 -22.51
N PRO A 488 10.11 41.50 -22.83
CA PRO A 488 9.68 41.72 -24.19
C PRO A 488 10.92 42.17 -24.96
N GLY A 489 11.28 41.43 -26.00
CA GLY A 489 12.33 41.84 -26.92
C GLY A 489 11.93 43.15 -27.58
N ASN A 490 12.62 44.23 -27.21
CA ASN A 490 12.62 45.47 -27.97
C ASN A 490 13.51 45.26 -29.20
N SER A 491 12.93 44.75 -30.28
CA SER A 491 13.51 44.87 -31.61
C SER A 491 13.25 46.28 -32.13
N HIS A 492 14.19 47.21 -31.86
CA HIS A 492 14.33 48.42 -32.64
C HIS A 492 15.01 48.06 -33.96
N SER A 493 14.23 48.10 -35.04
CA SER A 493 14.73 48.23 -36.41
C SER A 493 15.40 49.59 -36.58
N ASN A 494 16.67 49.57 -36.97
CA ASN A 494 17.34 50.68 -37.62
C ASN A 494 18.28 50.12 -38.68
N GLN A 495 18.14 50.67 -39.90
CA GLN A 495 18.83 50.42 -41.17
C GLN A 495 18.23 49.35 -42.07
#